data_AF-A0A1J5RDS5-F1
#
_entry.id   AF-A0A1J5RDS5-F1
#
_cell.length_a   1.000
_cell.length_b   1.000
_cell.length_c   1.000
_cell.angle_alpha   90.00
_cell.angle_beta   90.00
_cell.angle_gamma   90.00
#
_symmetry.space_group_name_H-M   'P 1'
#
loop_
_entity.id
_entity.type
_entity.pdbx_description
1 polymer ?
#
loop_
_entity_poly.entity_id
_entity_poly.type
_entity_poly.pdbx_seq_one_letter_code
_entity_poly.pdbx_strand_id
1 'polypeptide(L)'
;MAAAVRRGYTLIEAMVVAALLAIGLAIALPNLVAPLRRARVDAASEALRAGLQLARSAALARAATVWLCPSADQRRCGGSWQQGWIVRAEADAAPMLVQQLPRDVTIGATRGLARGVRYSAEGWARGAPGERGGLQWGHFTLCSGDAGYAVVVAIGGRVRRQRLHCPADPQAELDAQARAAPCFSAGSARCRPASR
;
A
#
# COMPACT_ATOMS: atom_id res chain seq x y z
N MET A 1 -22.99 62.93 19.74
CA MET A 1 -22.76 61.90 18.71
C MET A 1 -21.26 61.78 18.49
N ALA A 2 -20.62 60.72 19.01
CA ALA A 2 -19.19 60.51 18.82
C ALA A 2 -18.95 60.02 17.38
N ALA A 3 -18.16 60.76 16.60
CA ALA A 3 -17.78 60.37 15.27
C ALA A 3 -16.80 59.18 15.35
N ALA A 4 -17.19 58.04 14.78
CA ALA A 4 -16.30 56.90 14.61
C ALA A 4 -15.27 57.24 13.52
N VAL A 5 -14.04 57.51 13.93
CA VAL A 5 -12.90 57.70 13.00
C VAL A 5 -12.61 56.35 12.34
N ARG A 6 -12.85 56.23 11.03
CA ARG A 6 -12.31 55.13 10.23
C ARG A 6 -10.81 55.36 10.07
N ARG A 7 -9.98 54.59 10.78
CA ARG A 7 -8.53 54.53 10.54
C ARG A 7 -8.31 53.82 9.20
N GLY A 8 -7.87 54.56 8.19
CA GLY A 8 -7.42 54.00 6.91
C GLY A 8 -5.98 53.52 7.03
N TYR A 9 -5.71 52.30 6.56
CA TYR A 9 -4.35 51.78 6.39
C TYR A 9 -3.62 52.57 5.29
N THR A 10 -2.32 52.84 5.50
CA THR A 10 -1.53 53.49 4.45
C THR A 10 -1.19 52.48 3.33
N LEU A 11 -1.01 52.96 2.10
CA LEU A 11 -0.65 52.09 0.96
C LEU A 11 0.67 51.34 1.24
N ILE A 12 1.63 52.01 1.88
CA ILE A 12 2.90 51.41 2.28
C ILE A 12 2.71 50.31 3.33
N GLU A 13 1.82 50.49 4.30
CA GLU A 13 1.52 49.49 5.33
C GLU A 13 0.88 48.24 4.71
N ALA A 14 -0.05 48.41 3.76
CA ALA A 14 -0.62 47.29 3.01
C ALA A 14 0.46 46.54 2.20
N MET A 15 1.40 47.24 1.57
CA MET A 15 2.52 46.62 0.85
C MET A 15 3.46 45.85 1.79
N VAL A 16 3.76 46.39 2.97
CA VAL A 16 4.60 45.72 3.97
C VAL A 16 3.92 44.46 4.49
N VAL A 17 2.63 44.53 4.83
CA VAL A 17 1.86 43.35 5.27
C VAL A 17 1.81 42.30 4.16
N ALA A 18 1.58 42.69 2.90
CA ALA A 18 1.59 41.77 1.76
C ALA A 18 2.97 41.13 1.55
N ALA A 19 4.06 41.89 1.68
CA ALA A 19 5.41 41.37 1.57
C ALA A 19 5.73 40.34 2.69
N LEU A 20 5.35 40.65 3.93
CA LEU A 20 5.52 39.72 5.06
C LEU A 20 4.68 38.45 4.89
N LEU A 21 3.43 38.56 4.42
CA LEU A 21 2.58 37.43 4.10
C LEU A 21 3.17 36.56 2.99
N ALA A 22 3.70 37.17 1.92
CA ALA A 22 4.32 36.46 0.82
C ALA A 22 5.56 35.65 1.28
N ILE A 23 6.41 36.26 2.11
CA ILE A 23 7.57 35.58 2.71
C ILE A 23 7.12 34.42 3.60
N GLY A 24 6.10 34.64 4.44
CA GLY A 24 5.54 33.60 5.31
C GLY A 24 4.99 32.40 4.52
N LEU A 25 4.22 32.66 3.47
CA LEU A 25 3.66 31.62 2.59
C LEU A 25 4.77 30.84 1.86
N ALA A 26 5.81 31.51 1.38
CA ALA A 26 6.93 30.86 0.69
C ALA A 26 7.65 29.83 1.57
N ILE A 27 7.71 30.05 2.89
CA ILE A 27 8.31 29.12 3.86
C ILE A 27 7.32 28.01 4.25
N ALA A 28 6.05 28.35 4.42
CA ALA A 28 5.04 27.41 4.92
C ALA A 28 4.63 26.34 3.89
N LEU A 29 4.42 26.72 2.62
CA LEU A 29 3.91 25.82 1.57
C LEU A 29 4.77 24.57 1.30
N PRO A 30 6.11 24.63 1.15
CA PRO A 30 6.90 23.44 0.85
C PRO A 30 6.84 22.37 1.95
N ASN A 31 6.56 22.75 3.20
CA ASN A 31 6.47 21.83 4.33
C ASN A 31 5.19 20.97 4.31
N LEU A 32 4.24 21.23 3.40
CA LEU A 32 3.01 20.44 3.27
C LEU A 32 3.18 19.17 2.41
N VAL A 33 4.27 19.05 1.64
CA VAL A 33 4.45 17.93 0.70
C VAL A 33 4.69 16.60 1.43
N ALA A 34 5.54 16.59 2.46
CA ALA A 34 5.89 15.36 3.19
C ALA A 34 4.70 14.77 3.99
N PRO A 35 3.90 15.57 4.75
CA PRO A 35 2.69 15.07 5.40
C PRO A 35 1.67 14.48 4.42
N LEU A 36 1.47 15.12 3.26
CA LEU A 36 0.54 14.62 2.24
C LEU A 36 0.99 13.28 1.65
N ARG A 37 2.28 13.12 1.34
CA ARG A 37 2.85 11.83 0.89
C ARG A 37 2.65 10.72 1.94
N ARG A 38 2.88 11.05 3.21
CA ARG A 38 2.66 10.12 4.34
C ARG A 38 1.19 9.72 4.48
N ALA A 39 0.27 10.68 4.35
CA ALA A 39 -1.17 10.40 4.39
C ALA A 39 -1.62 9.48 3.24
N ARG A 40 -1.07 9.65 2.04
CA ARG A 40 -1.40 8.81 0.87
C ARG A 40 -0.95 7.36 1.04
N VAL A 41 0.29 7.12 1.49
CA VAL A 41 0.76 5.75 1.73
C VAL A 41 0.06 5.10 2.92
N ASP A 42 -0.29 5.88 3.96
CA ASP A 42 -1.09 5.39 5.07
C ASP A 42 -2.48 4.93 4.61
N ALA A 43 -3.19 5.79 3.88
CA ALA A 43 -4.50 5.48 3.30
C ALA A 43 -4.45 4.27 2.34
N ALA A 44 -3.43 4.19 1.48
CA ALA A 44 -3.26 3.05 0.57
C ALA A 44 -3.00 1.73 1.33
N SER A 45 -2.14 1.76 2.35
CA SER A 45 -1.84 0.58 3.17
C SER A 45 -3.05 0.11 3.97
N GLU A 46 -3.85 1.07 4.45
CA GLU A 46 -5.07 0.80 5.19
C GLU A 46 -6.18 0.27 4.28
N ALA A 47 -6.33 0.83 3.08
CA ALA A 47 -7.24 0.31 2.06
C ALA A 47 -6.90 -1.13 1.67
N LEU A 48 -5.60 -1.47 1.57
CA LEU A 48 -5.18 -2.84 1.28
C LEU A 48 -5.51 -3.78 2.45
N ARG A 49 -5.20 -3.36 3.69
CA ARG A 49 -5.53 -4.11 4.90
C ARG A 49 -7.03 -4.36 5.01
N ALA A 50 -7.84 -3.32 4.78
CA ALA A 50 -9.30 -3.40 4.80
C ALA A 50 -9.83 -4.30 3.68
N GLY A 51 -9.28 -4.21 2.47
CA GLY A 51 -9.62 -5.09 1.36
C GLY A 51 -9.34 -6.57 1.65
N LEU A 52 -8.20 -6.89 2.26
CA LEU A 52 -7.88 -8.27 2.66
C LEU A 52 -8.83 -8.79 3.74
N GLN A 53 -9.20 -7.95 4.71
CA GLN A 53 -10.17 -8.30 5.75
C GLN A 53 -11.58 -8.48 5.16
N LEU A 54 -11.97 -7.63 4.22
CA LEU A 54 -13.23 -7.76 3.47
C LEU A 54 -13.26 -9.07 2.68
N ALA A 55 -12.18 -9.40 1.98
CA ALA A 55 -12.08 -10.65 1.21
C ALA A 55 -12.26 -11.86 2.13
N ARG A 56 -11.61 -11.86 3.30
CA ARG A 56 -11.75 -12.92 4.30
C ARG A 56 -13.17 -13.02 4.86
N SER A 57 -13.74 -11.90 5.31
CA SER A 57 -15.09 -11.90 5.91
C SER A 57 -16.15 -12.30 4.90
N ALA A 58 -16.03 -11.85 3.65
CA ALA A 58 -16.89 -12.27 2.55
C ALA A 58 -16.77 -13.77 2.25
N ALA A 59 -15.55 -14.34 2.30
CA ALA A 59 -15.35 -15.77 2.08
C ALA A 59 -16.05 -16.62 3.15
N LEU A 60 -15.92 -16.22 4.41
CA LEU A 60 -16.60 -16.86 5.54
C LEU A 60 -18.13 -16.72 5.44
N ALA A 61 -18.61 -15.50 5.19
CA ALA A 61 -20.05 -15.21 5.16
C ALA A 61 -20.79 -15.89 3.99
N ARG A 62 -20.10 -16.05 2.85
CA ARG A 62 -20.69 -16.66 1.64
C ARG A 62 -20.37 -18.15 1.50
N ALA A 63 -19.61 -18.73 2.43
CA ALA A 63 -19.06 -20.08 2.33
C ALA A 63 -18.42 -20.35 0.95
N ALA A 64 -17.73 -19.34 0.41
CA ALA A 64 -17.23 -19.33 -0.96
C ALA A 64 -15.82 -18.75 -1.02
N THR A 65 -15.12 -19.04 -2.11
CA THR A 65 -13.75 -18.55 -2.27
C THR A 65 -13.75 -17.11 -2.79
N VAL A 66 -13.08 -16.20 -2.07
CA VAL A 66 -12.99 -14.77 -2.40
C VAL A 66 -11.54 -14.36 -2.57
N TRP A 67 -11.27 -13.56 -3.59
CA TRP A 67 -9.93 -13.20 -4.03
C TRP A 67 -9.71 -11.70 -3.89
N LEU A 68 -8.53 -11.33 -3.43
CA LEU A 68 -7.97 -10.01 -3.60
C LEU A 68 -6.79 -10.11 -4.56
N CYS A 69 -6.88 -9.46 -5.71
CA CYS A 69 -5.90 -9.61 -6.80
C CYS A 69 -5.62 -8.26 -7.47
N PRO A 70 -4.45 -8.07 -8.11
CA PRO A 70 -4.20 -6.89 -8.92
C PRO A 70 -5.17 -6.87 -10.11
N SER A 71 -5.52 -5.67 -10.58
CA SER A 71 -6.42 -5.51 -11.71
C SER A 71 -6.07 -4.28 -12.53
N ALA A 72 -5.80 -4.49 -13.82
CA ALA A 72 -5.60 -3.40 -14.79
C ALA A 72 -6.93 -2.80 -15.29
N ASP A 73 -7.97 -3.62 -15.41
CA ASP A 73 -9.27 -3.27 -15.99
C ASP A 73 -10.37 -3.03 -14.94
N GLN A 74 -10.01 -3.16 -13.66
CA GLN A 74 -10.90 -3.01 -12.50
C GLN A 74 -12.09 -3.98 -12.49
N ARG A 75 -12.03 -5.07 -13.26
CA ARG A 75 -13.11 -6.06 -13.39
C ARG A 75 -12.60 -7.47 -13.19
N ARG A 76 -11.42 -7.77 -13.73
CA ARG A 76 -10.80 -9.11 -13.70
C ARG A 76 -9.46 -9.06 -12.99
N CYS A 77 -9.07 -10.20 -12.42
CA CYS A 77 -7.73 -10.35 -11.88
C CYS A 77 -6.72 -10.36 -13.02
N GLY A 78 -5.67 -9.54 -12.91
CA GLY A 78 -4.62 -9.43 -13.91
C GLY A 78 -3.89 -8.09 -13.83
N GLY A 79 -2.77 -7.98 -14.54
CA GLY A 79 -1.96 -6.77 -14.51
C GLY A 79 -1.07 -6.67 -13.27
N SER A 80 -0.78 -5.44 -12.84
CA SER A 80 0.17 -5.12 -11.78
C SER A 80 -0.52 -4.51 -10.56
N TRP A 81 0.02 -4.76 -9.37
CA TRP A 81 -0.42 -4.12 -8.13
C TRP A 81 -0.35 -2.59 -8.18
N GLN A 82 0.53 -2.04 -9.02
CA GLN A 82 0.66 -0.60 -9.25
C GLN A 82 -0.58 0.01 -9.89
N GLN A 83 -1.42 -0.80 -10.55
CA GLN A 83 -2.67 -0.37 -11.18
C GLN A 83 -3.86 -0.41 -10.19
N GLY A 84 -3.62 -0.93 -8.98
CA GLY A 84 -4.65 -1.17 -7.98
C GLY A 84 -5.04 -2.65 -7.88
N TRP A 85 -6.06 -2.90 -7.07
CA TRP A 85 -6.56 -4.23 -6.80
C TRP A 85 -8.08 -4.25 -6.70
N ILE A 86 -8.64 -5.44 -6.83
CA ILE A 86 -10.06 -5.69 -6.64
C ILE A 86 -10.27 -6.81 -5.63
N VAL A 87 -11.42 -6.81 -4.98
CA VAL A 87 -11.94 -7.94 -4.21
C VAL A 87 -13.13 -8.51 -4.95
N ARG A 88 -13.14 -9.82 -5.21
CA ARG A 88 -14.27 -10.49 -5.88
C ARG A 88 -14.42 -11.93 -5.40
N ALA A 89 -15.64 -12.44 -5.40
CA ALA A 89 -15.85 -13.88 -5.28
C ALA A 89 -15.50 -14.56 -6.61
N GLU A 90 -15.01 -15.79 -6.54
CA GLU A 90 -14.63 -16.56 -7.73
C GLU A 90 -15.83 -16.84 -8.66
N ALA A 91 -17.01 -17.02 -8.07
CA ALA A 91 -18.27 -17.23 -8.80
C ALA A 91 -18.91 -15.94 -9.34
N ASP A 92 -18.54 -14.76 -8.82
CA ASP A 92 -19.18 -13.49 -9.17
C ASP A 92 -18.49 -12.83 -10.36
N ALA A 93 -19.26 -12.31 -11.32
CA ALA A 93 -18.72 -11.57 -12.46
C ALA A 93 -18.23 -10.16 -12.08
N ALA A 94 -18.82 -9.54 -11.07
CA ALA A 94 -18.51 -8.18 -10.64
C ALA A 94 -17.65 -8.17 -9.36
N PRO A 95 -16.72 -7.20 -9.22
CA PRO A 95 -15.97 -7.03 -7.99
C PRO A 95 -16.84 -6.41 -6.89
N MET A 96 -16.58 -6.84 -5.65
CA MET A 96 -17.16 -6.29 -4.43
C MET A 96 -16.47 -4.99 -4.02
N LEU A 97 -15.19 -4.85 -4.34
CA LEU A 97 -14.37 -3.68 -4.06
C LEU A 97 -13.43 -3.44 -5.23
N VAL A 98 -13.28 -2.17 -5.60
CA VAL A 98 -12.26 -1.71 -6.54
C VAL A 98 -11.45 -0.64 -5.83
N GLN A 99 -10.13 -0.80 -5.80
CA GLN A 99 -9.22 0.15 -5.19
C GLN A 99 -8.13 0.54 -6.18
N GLN A 100 -8.01 1.84 -6.43
CA GLN A 100 -6.91 2.41 -7.20
C GLN A 100 -5.75 2.78 -6.27
N LEU A 101 -4.52 2.62 -6.76
CA LEU A 101 -3.32 3.06 -6.05
C LEU A 101 -2.95 4.49 -6.49
N PRO A 102 -2.68 5.42 -5.54
CA PRO A 102 -2.16 6.74 -5.89
C PRO A 102 -0.82 6.64 -6.64
N ARG A 103 -0.59 7.52 -7.62
CA ARG A 103 0.59 7.47 -8.52
C ARG A 103 1.93 7.65 -7.79
N ASP A 104 1.93 8.26 -6.61
CA ASP A 104 3.10 8.52 -5.79
C ASP A 104 3.39 7.41 -4.77
N VAL A 105 2.56 6.37 -4.73
CA VAL A 105 2.75 5.19 -3.89
C VAL A 105 3.18 4.02 -4.77
N THR A 106 4.26 3.36 -4.37
CA THR A 106 4.72 2.10 -4.96
C THR A 106 4.30 0.95 -4.08
N ILE A 107 3.89 -0.16 -4.70
CA ILE A 107 3.56 -1.41 -3.99
C ILE A 107 4.38 -2.59 -4.52
N GLY A 108 5.03 -3.30 -3.59
CA GLY A 108 5.68 -4.58 -3.81
C GLY A 108 4.94 -5.69 -3.08
N ALA A 109 5.05 -6.92 -3.57
CA ALA A 109 4.52 -8.11 -2.92
C ALA A 109 5.58 -9.20 -2.94
N THR A 110 5.71 -9.95 -1.84
CA THR A 110 6.51 -11.18 -1.86
C THR A 110 6.02 -12.13 -2.96
N ARG A 111 6.90 -12.98 -3.53
CA ARG A 111 6.54 -13.88 -4.64
C ARG A 111 5.25 -14.65 -4.40
N GLY A 112 5.05 -15.13 -3.18
CA GLY A 112 3.87 -15.88 -2.79
C GLY A 112 2.57 -15.09 -2.98
N LEU A 113 2.58 -13.76 -2.89
CA LEU A 113 1.39 -12.90 -3.00
C LEU A 113 1.34 -12.17 -4.36
N ALA A 114 2.28 -12.42 -5.26
CA ALA A 114 2.45 -11.64 -6.49
C ALA A 114 1.20 -11.67 -7.39
N ARG A 115 0.47 -12.78 -7.40
CA ARG A 115 -0.75 -12.96 -8.22
C ARG A 115 -2.05 -12.66 -7.47
N GLY A 116 -1.99 -12.36 -6.18
CA GLY A 116 -3.17 -12.16 -5.33
C GLY A 116 -3.20 -13.08 -4.11
N VAL A 117 -4.18 -12.82 -3.25
CA VAL A 117 -4.48 -13.60 -2.05
C VAL A 117 -5.89 -14.14 -2.16
N ARG A 118 -6.05 -15.44 -1.92
CA ARG A 118 -7.34 -16.11 -1.98
C ARG A 118 -7.75 -16.57 -0.59
N TYR A 119 -8.98 -16.30 -0.19
CA TYR A 119 -9.55 -16.78 1.06
C TYR A 119 -10.56 -17.88 0.76
N SER A 120 -10.38 -19.05 1.39
CA SER A 120 -11.35 -20.14 1.31
C SER A 120 -12.54 -19.92 2.25
N ALA A 121 -13.56 -20.77 2.15
CA ALA A 121 -14.74 -20.73 3.01
C ALA A 121 -14.41 -20.89 4.51
N GLU A 122 -13.25 -21.46 4.85
CA GLU A 122 -12.75 -21.60 6.21
C GLU A 122 -11.93 -20.38 6.68
N GLY A 123 -11.70 -19.39 5.80
CA GLY A 123 -10.97 -18.16 6.09
C GLY A 123 -9.44 -18.28 6.03
N TRP A 124 -8.92 -19.35 5.44
CA TRP A 124 -7.49 -19.58 5.27
C TRP A 124 -6.98 -18.89 4.01
N ALA A 125 -5.76 -18.33 4.08
CA ALA A 125 -5.12 -17.75 2.90
C ALA A 125 -4.53 -18.87 2.03
N ARG A 126 -4.98 -18.96 0.78
CA ARG A 126 -4.57 -19.92 -0.23
C ARG A 126 -3.86 -19.21 -1.39
N GLY A 127 -2.94 -19.94 -2.02
CA GLY A 127 -2.27 -19.51 -3.24
C GLY A 127 -3.26 -19.12 -4.35
N ALA A 128 -2.81 -18.19 -5.19
CA ALA A 128 -3.52 -17.80 -6.41
C ALA A 128 -3.59 -19.01 -7.37
N PRO A 129 -4.52 -19.05 -8.33
CA PRO A 129 -4.64 -20.19 -9.25
C PRO A 129 -3.34 -20.38 -10.05
N GLY A 130 -2.89 -21.62 -10.17
CA GLY A 130 -1.63 -21.99 -10.82
C GLY A 130 -0.39 -21.88 -9.93
N GLU A 131 -0.50 -21.39 -8.70
CA GLU A 131 0.48 -21.69 -7.64
C GLU A 131 0.12 -23.03 -7.00
N ARG A 132 1.10 -23.81 -6.53
CA ARG A 132 0.82 -25.05 -5.80
C ARG A 132 -0.14 -24.68 -4.67
N GLY A 133 -1.35 -25.24 -4.67
CA GLY A 133 -2.53 -24.80 -3.91
C GLY A 133 -2.45 -24.93 -2.38
N GLY A 134 -1.27 -24.69 -1.82
CA GLY A 134 -0.98 -24.65 -0.41
C GLY A 134 -1.31 -23.31 0.23
N LEU A 135 -1.04 -23.29 1.52
CA LEU A 135 -1.19 -22.13 2.39
C LEU A 135 -0.26 -21.02 1.96
N GLN A 136 -0.78 -19.79 1.91
CA GLN A 136 -0.05 -18.63 1.43
C GLN A 136 0.27 -17.70 2.59
N TRP A 137 1.47 -17.14 2.57
CA TRP A 137 1.91 -16.11 3.50
C TRP A 137 2.87 -15.16 2.81
N GLY A 138 3.07 -14.01 3.44
CA GLY A 138 4.00 -13.01 2.94
C GLY A 138 3.62 -11.63 3.42
N HIS A 139 4.13 -10.63 2.72
CA HIS A 139 3.75 -9.26 2.98
C HIS A 139 3.71 -8.44 1.68
N PHE A 140 2.93 -7.37 1.74
CA PHE A 140 2.98 -6.27 0.80
C PHE A 140 3.79 -5.14 1.40
N THR A 141 4.59 -4.48 0.58
CA THR A 141 5.36 -3.30 0.96
C THR A 141 4.81 -2.12 0.18
N LEU A 142 4.32 -1.11 0.87
CA LEU A 142 3.85 0.13 0.26
C LEU A 142 4.78 1.27 0.67
N CYS A 143 5.26 2.03 -0.31
CA CYS A 143 6.25 3.09 -0.11
C CYS A 143 5.85 4.38 -0.85
N SER A 144 6.06 5.52 -0.22
CA SER A 144 5.99 6.85 -0.83
C SER A 144 7.09 7.73 -0.25
N GLY A 145 8.23 7.82 -0.96
CA GLY A 145 9.42 8.48 -0.42
C GLY A 145 10.05 7.66 0.71
N ASP A 146 10.32 8.31 1.84
CA ASP A 146 10.91 7.71 3.05
C ASP A 146 9.90 6.88 3.88
N ALA A 147 8.61 7.18 3.71
CA ALA A 147 7.54 6.56 4.48
C ALA A 147 6.96 5.33 3.81
N GLY A 148 6.72 4.28 4.60
CA GLY A 148 5.98 3.12 4.12
C GLY A 148 5.40 2.22 5.20
N TYR A 149 4.75 1.18 4.71
CA TYR A 149 4.07 0.18 5.51
C TYR A 149 4.26 -1.21 4.93
N ALA A 150 4.47 -2.18 5.81
CA ALA A 150 4.37 -3.59 5.50
C ALA A 150 2.97 -4.11 5.92
N VAL A 151 2.23 -4.69 4.98
CA VAL A 151 0.96 -5.38 5.26
C VAL A 151 1.22 -6.88 5.19
N VAL A 152 1.34 -7.51 6.36
CA VAL A 152 1.68 -8.92 6.52
C VAL A 152 0.41 -9.77 6.50
N VAL A 153 0.42 -10.81 5.67
CA VAL A 153 -0.62 -11.83 5.59
C VAL A 153 -0.08 -13.15 6.13
N ALA A 154 -0.67 -13.61 7.22
CA ALA A 154 -0.35 -14.91 7.80
C ALA A 154 -1.17 -16.04 7.15
N ILE A 155 -0.65 -17.27 7.23
CA ILE A 155 -1.29 -18.50 6.74
C ILE A 155 -2.75 -18.64 7.17
N GLY A 156 -3.02 -18.40 8.46
CA GLY A 156 -4.38 -18.45 9.01
C GLY A 156 -5.26 -17.27 8.61
N GLY A 157 -4.87 -16.51 7.58
CA GLY A 157 -5.57 -15.37 6.99
C GLY A 157 -5.52 -14.06 7.79
N ARG A 158 -4.73 -13.99 8.86
CA ARG A 158 -4.64 -12.77 9.69
C ARG A 158 -3.84 -11.71 8.96
N VAL A 159 -4.35 -10.48 8.93
CA VAL A 159 -3.71 -9.34 8.29
C VAL A 159 -3.22 -8.36 9.35
N ARG A 160 -1.94 -7.97 9.30
CA ARG A 160 -1.34 -6.98 10.19
C ARG A 160 -0.66 -5.89 9.37
N ARG A 161 -0.81 -4.64 9.80
CA ARG A 161 -0.11 -3.49 9.21
C ARG A 161 0.98 -3.06 10.18
N GLN A 162 2.20 -2.90 9.67
CA GLN A 162 3.38 -2.48 10.43
C GLN A 162 4.04 -1.32 9.69
N ARG A 163 4.51 -0.32 10.44
CA ARG A 163 5.26 0.78 9.84
C ARG A 163 6.61 0.28 9.36
N LEU A 164 7.04 0.74 8.19
CA LEU A 164 8.31 0.42 7.57
C LEU A 164 9.01 1.72 7.18
N HIS A 165 10.34 1.74 7.28
CA HIS A 165 11.15 2.78 6.65
C HIS A 165 11.53 2.28 5.26
N CYS A 166 11.18 3.01 4.21
CA CYS A 166 11.41 2.54 2.86
C CYS A 166 12.87 2.77 2.45
N PRO A 167 13.53 1.78 1.81
CA PRO A 167 14.78 2.04 1.12
C PRO A 167 14.53 2.96 -0.07
N ALA A 168 15.57 3.65 -0.53
CA ALA A 168 15.47 4.60 -1.65
C ALA A 168 15.01 3.96 -2.98
N ASP A 169 15.04 2.62 -3.10
CA ASP A 169 14.54 1.84 -4.25
C ASP A 169 13.84 0.53 -3.78
N PRO A 170 12.50 0.49 -3.72
CA PRO A 170 11.72 -0.68 -3.28
C PRO A 170 11.82 -1.92 -4.19
N GLN A 171 12.11 -1.73 -5.49
CA GLN A 171 12.25 -2.85 -6.44
C GLN A 171 13.64 -3.48 -6.38
N ALA A 172 14.69 -2.67 -6.18
CA ALA A 172 16.05 -3.19 -5.98
C ALA A 172 16.15 -4.11 -4.74
N GLU A 173 15.42 -3.80 -3.66
CA GLU A 173 15.33 -4.65 -2.46
C GLU A 173 14.57 -5.96 -2.73
N LEU A 174 13.45 -5.90 -3.48
CA LEU A 174 12.67 -7.08 -3.86
C LEU A 174 13.49 -8.01 -4.78
N ASP A 175 14.26 -7.42 -5.70
CA ASP A 175 15.18 -8.13 -6.57
C ASP A 175 16.41 -8.68 -5.81
N ALA A 176 16.90 -7.97 -4.79
CA ALA A 176 17.97 -8.44 -3.91
C ALA A 176 17.50 -9.62 -3.05
N GLN A 177 16.28 -9.57 -2.51
CA GLN A 177 15.65 -10.68 -1.78
C GLN A 177 15.37 -11.87 -2.71
N ALA A 178 14.95 -11.61 -3.95
CA ALA A 178 14.77 -12.65 -4.94
C ALA A 178 16.10 -13.32 -5.35
N ARG A 179 17.21 -12.56 -5.39
CA ARG A 179 18.58 -13.05 -5.65
C ARG A 179 19.22 -13.73 -4.44
N ALA A 180 18.88 -13.32 -3.21
CA ALA A 180 19.35 -13.93 -1.95
C ALA A 180 18.63 -15.25 -1.59
N ALA A 181 17.71 -15.73 -2.44
CA ALA A 181 16.91 -16.92 -2.22
C ALA A 181 17.50 -18.30 -2.64
N PRO A 182 18.83 -18.58 -2.79
CA PRO A 182 19.25 -19.94 -3.14
C PRO A 182 19.41 -20.92 -1.96
N CYS A 183 19.46 -20.50 -0.68
CA CYS A 183 19.68 -21.45 0.43
C CYS A 183 18.41 -22.03 1.08
N PHE A 184 17.18 -21.61 0.72
CA PHE A 184 15.97 -22.06 1.44
C PHE A 184 15.20 -23.22 0.78
N SER A 185 15.40 -23.49 -0.52
CA SER A 185 14.58 -24.48 -1.25
C SER A 185 15.20 -25.88 -1.40
N ALA A 186 16.39 -26.11 -0.86
CA ALA A 186 17.02 -27.43 -0.88
C ALA A 186 17.39 -27.81 0.56
N GLY A 187 16.66 -28.75 1.15
CA GLY A 187 16.96 -29.32 2.47
C GLY A 187 18.26 -30.13 2.47
N SER A 188 19.40 -29.47 2.32
CA SER A 188 20.73 -30.06 2.46
C SER A 188 21.61 -29.19 3.36
N ALA A 189 22.21 -29.84 4.37
CA ALA A 189 22.92 -29.23 5.49
C ALA A 189 24.30 -28.62 5.14
N ARG A 190 24.45 -27.91 4.01
CA ARG A 190 25.71 -27.27 3.63
C ARG A 190 25.50 -25.93 2.91
N CYS A 191 25.27 -24.86 3.66
CA CYS A 191 25.62 -23.51 3.21
C CYS A 191 26.81 -23.03 4.09
N ARG A 192 28.04 -23.15 3.57
CA ARG A 192 29.22 -22.44 4.13
C ARG A 192 29.16 -20.98 3.63
N PRO A 193 29.35 -19.97 4.49
CA PRO A 193 29.52 -18.60 4.00
C PRO A 193 30.86 -18.49 3.25
N ALA A 194 30.86 -17.74 2.15
CA ALA A 194 32.08 -17.32 1.48
C ALA A 194 32.87 -16.41 2.42
N SER A 195 33.96 -16.94 2.97
CA SER A 195 34.98 -16.13 3.65
C SER A 195 35.79 -15.39 2.59
N ARG A 196 36.15 -14.13 2.91
CA ARG A 196 37.12 -13.31 2.18
C ARG A 196 38.45 -14.03 1.98
#